data_AF-A0A6P0JRB4-F1
#
_entry.id   AF-A0A6P0JRB4-F1
#
_cell.length_a   1.000
_cell.length_b   1.000
_cell.length_c   1.000
_cell.angle_alpha   90.00
_cell.angle_beta   90.00
_cell.angle_gamma   90.00
#
_symmetry.space_group_name_H-M   'P 1'
#
loop_
_entity.id
_entity.type
_entity.pdbx_description
1 polymer ?
#
loop_
_entity_poly.entity_id
_entity_poly.type
_entity_poly.pdbx_seq_one_letter_code
_entity_poly.pdbx_strand_id
1 'polypeptide(L)'
;HQFGEEVMIHLEFLRLGGKTIPAGLQLVRFSTPERLQEIIEYHENNGMGIANPHTYILEDGGRKVIDPVQLNFKKQVDPYGLFNPGKMRAFEDIQV
;
A
#
# COMPACT_ATOMS: atom_id res chain seq x y z
N HIS A 1 -23.17 -6.33 -9.98
CA HIS A 1 -21.74 -6.18 -9.63
C HIS A 1 -21.46 -4.69 -9.53
N GLN A 2 -20.85 -4.20 -8.42
CA GLN A 2 -20.67 -2.76 -8.14
C GLN A 2 -19.94 -2.01 -9.27
N PHE A 3 -18.97 -2.66 -9.93
CA PHE A 3 -18.07 -2.01 -10.89
C PHE A 3 -18.25 -2.48 -12.35
N GLY A 4 -19.28 -3.27 -12.66
CA GLY A 4 -19.52 -3.79 -14.01
C GLY A 4 -18.25 -4.33 -14.68
N GLU A 5 -17.92 -3.79 -15.86
CA GLU A 5 -16.72 -4.11 -16.67
C GLU A 5 -15.48 -3.24 -16.34
N GLU A 6 -15.59 -2.33 -15.38
CA GLU A 6 -14.50 -1.41 -14.98
C GLU A 6 -13.43 -2.13 -14.15
N VAL A 7 -13.86 -3.09 -13.32
CA VAL A 7 -13.00 -3.84 -12.41
C VAL A 7 -13.24 -5.34 -12.62
N MET A 8 -12.22 -6.04 -13.12
CA MET A 8 -12.25 -7.49 -13.32
C MET A 8 -11.58 -8.21 -12.16
N ILE A 9 -12.26 -9.22 -11.61
CA ILE A 9 -11.76 -10.03 -10.50
C ILE A 9 -10.65 -10.96 -10.97
N HIS A 10 -9.51 -10.91 -10.28
CA HIS A 10 -8.42 -11.89 -10.37
C HIS A 10 -8.00 -12.22 -8.94
N LEU A 11 -8.10 -13.49 -8.57
CA LEU A 11 -7.81 -13.98 -7.22
C LEU A 11 -6.61 -14.93 -7.23
N GLU A 12 -5.73 -14.74 -6.25
CA GLU A 12 -4.67 -15.68 -5.90
C GLU A 12 -4.96 -16.25 -4.51
N PHE A 13 -5.04 -17.57 -4.39
CA PHE A 13 -5.23 -18.21 -3.09
C PHE A 13 -3.88 -18.43 -2.41
N LEU A 14 -3.71 -17.80 -1.25
CA LEU A 14 -2.47 -17.80 -0.47
C LEU A 14 -2.69 -18.48 0.89
N ARG A 15 -1.62 -18.96 1.51
CA ARG A 15 -1.64 -19.40 2.91
C ARG A 15 -1.04 -18.31 3.80
N LEU A 16 -1.85 -17.69 4.66
CA LEU A 16 -1.44 -16.68 5.63
C LEU A 16 -1.91 -17.07 7.03
N GLY A 17 -1.01 -17.04 8.03
CA GLY A 17 -1.36 -17.41 9.40
C GLY A 17 -1.92 -18.83 9.53
N GLY A 18 -1.50 -19.75 8.66
CA GLY A 18 -2.00 -21.12 8.60
C GLY A 18 -3.38 -21.30 7.95
N LYS A 19 -4.02 -20.22 7.48
CA LYS A 19 -5.32 -20.25 6.79
C LYS A 19 -5.16 -19.96 5.30
N THR A 20 -5.99 -20.59 4.48
CA THR A 20 -6.11 -20.21 3.06
C THR A 20 -6.93 -18.93 2.96
N ILE A 21 -6.41 -17.93 2.28
CA ILE A 21 -7.05 -16.63 2.04
C ILE A 21 -7.06 -16.33 0.53
N PRO A 22 -8.11 -15.69 -0.01
CA PRO A 22 -8.07 -15.12 -1.35
C PRO A 22 -7.44 -13.71 -1.31
N ALA A 23 -6.36 -13.49 -2.03
CA ALA A 23 -5.81 -12.17 -2.33
C ALA A 23 -6.27 -11.72 -3.71
N GLY A 24 -6.45 -10.41 -3.92
CA GLY A 24 -6.92 -9.84 -5.18
C GLY A 24 -5.84 -9.06 -5.93
N LEU A 25 -5.78 -9.23 -7.24
CA LEU A 25 -4.97 -8.44 -8.19
C LEU A 25 -5.85 -8.01 -9.37
N GLN A 26 -6.88 -7.24 -9.05
CA GLN A 26 -7.92 -6.83 -10.01
C GLN A 26 -7.32 -6.06 -11.20
N LEU A 27 -7.84 -6.34 -12.40
CA LEU A 27 -7.59 -5.47 -13.55
C LEU A 27 -8.59 -4.30 -13.48
N VAL A 28 -8.07 -3.08 -13.41
CA VAL A 28 -8.87 -1.85 -13.38
C VAL A 28 -8.70 -1.13 -14.70
N ARG A 29 -9.82 -0.80 -15.37
CA ARG A 29 -9.81 0.08 -16.54
C ARG A 29 -9.61 1.51 -16.05
N PHE A 30 -8.36 1.97 -16.08
CA PHE A 30 -7.99 3.30 -15.63
C PHE A 30 -8.76 4.40 -16.40
N SER A 31 -9.19 5.42 -15.66
CA SER A 31 -9.85 6.62 -16.19
C SER A 31 -9.19 7.88 -15.61
N THR A 32 -9.37 8.12 -14.32
CA THR A 32 -8.70 9.21 -13.59
C THR A 32 -8.14 8.71 -12.25
N PRO A 33 -7.17 9.45 -11.66
CA PRO A 33 -6.68 9.14 -10.32
C PRO A 33 -7.77 9.16 -9.25
N GLU A 34 -8.73 10.08 -9.33
CA GLU A 34 -9.84 10.21 -8.38
C GLU A 34 -10.73 8.98 -8.43
N ARG A 35 -11.07 8.51 -9.63
CA ARG A 35 -11.87 7.29 -9.79
C ARG A 35 -11.16 6.05 -9.28
N LEU A 36 -9.85 5.95 -9.52
CA LEU A 36 -9.04 4.85 -8.97
C LEU A 36 -9.03 4.87 -7.44
N GLN A 37 -8.93 6.06 -6.85
CA GLN A 37 -8.99 6.26 -5.40
C GLN A 37 -10.38 5.89 -4.84
N GLU A 38 -11.48 6.27 -5.51
CA GLU A 38 -12.84 5.84 -5.13
C GLU A 38 -13.00 4.31 -5.11
N ILE A 39 -12.39 3.61 -6.07
CA ILE A 39 -12.40 2.14 -6.11
C ILE A 39 -11.62 1.56 -4.93
N ILE A 40 -10.46 2.13 -4.59
CA ILE A 40 -9.67 1.73 -3.42
C ILE A 40 -10.47 1.93 -2.14
N GLU A 41 -11.02 3.13 -1.93
CA GLU A 41 -11.80 3.49 -0.75
C GLU A 41 -13.04 2.63 -0.59
N TYR A 42 -13.72 2.28 -1.68
CA TYR A 42 -14.84 1.34 -1.64
C TYR A 42 -14.41 -0.01 -1.03
N HIS A 43 -13.28 -0.57 -1.46
CA HIS A 43 -12.81 -1.85 -0.93
C HIS A 43 -12.41 -1.74 0.55
N GLU A 44 -11.71 -0.67 0.93
CA GLU A 44 -11.33 -0.41 2.33
C GLU A 44 -12.55 -0.25 3.24
N ASN A 45 -13.57 0.52 2.81
CA ASN A 45 -14.83 0.69 3.53
C ASN A 45 -15.63 -0.62 3.67
N ASN A 46 -15.35 -1.62 2.83
CA ASN A 46 -15.93 -2.97 2.91
C ASN A 46 -15.01 -3.98 3.62
N GLY A 47 -14.00 -3.50 4.35
CA GLY A 47 -13.15 -4.33 5.20
C GLY A 47 -11.98 -5.01 4.49
N MET A 48 -11.67 -4.63 3.25
CA MET A 48 -10.52 -5.16 2.52
C MET A 48 -9.28 -4.33 2.83
N GLY A 49 -8.19 -4.98 3.25
CA GLY A 49 -6.89 -4.31 3.34
C GLY A 49 -6.30 -4.10 1.96
N ILE A 50 -5.99 -2.85 1.60
CA ILE A 50 -5.37 -2.51 0.31
C ILE A 50 -3.88 -2.21 0.51
N ALA A 51 -3.04 -2.98 -0.19
CA ALA A 51 -1.64 -2.63 -0.37
C ALA A 51 -1.52 -1.76 -1.62
N ASN A 52 -1.72 -0.44 -1.48
CA ASN A 52 -1.84 0.48 -2.61
C ASN A 52 -0.61 0.40 -3.54
N PRO A 53 -0.73 -0.11 -4.78
CA PRO A 53 0.41 -0.23 -5.69
C PRO A 53 0.67 1.07 -6.46
N HIS A 54 -0.16 2.10 -6.28
CA HIS A 54 -0.12 3.37 -7.00
C HIS A 54 0.52 4.50 -6.19
N THR A 55 1.37 4.14 -5.21
CA THR A 55 2.20 5.07 -4.45
C THR A 55 3.64 4.59 -4.42
N TYR A 56 4.57 5.53 -4.28
CA TYR A 56 5.99 5.24 -4.09
C TYR A 56 6.46 5.42 -2.64
N ILE A 57 5.57 5.86 -1.74
CA ILE A 57 5.82 6.11 -0.31
C ILE A 57 5.45 4.88 0.50
N LEU A 58 6.31 4.46 1.44
CA LEU A 58 6.11 3.25 2.24
C LEU A 58 4.85 3.31 3.10
N GLU A 59 4.61 4.45 3.74
CA GLU A 59 3.48 4.71 4.63
C GLU A 59 2.13 4.60 3.91
N ASP A 60 2.08 5.01 2.65
CA ASP A 60 0.85 5.01 1.86
C ASP A 60 0.56 3.64 1.21
N GLY A 61 1.57 2.76 1.15
CA GLY A 61 1.48 1.47 0.45
C GLY A 61 0.76 0.36 1.21
N GLY A 62 0.25 0.62 2.42
CA GLY A 62 -0.58 -0.29 3.23
C GLY A 62 0.11 -1.56 3.76
N ARG A 63 1.30 -1.93 3.26
CA ARG A 63 2.06 -3.12 3.68
C ARG A 63 2.93 -2.91 4.93
N LYS A 64 3.32 -1.67 5.23
CA LYS A 64 4.19 -1.33 6.35
C LYS A 64 3.61 -0.14 7.10
N VAL A 65 3.16 -0.37 8.33
CA VAL A 65 2.96 0.72 9.28
C VAL A 65 4.36 1.10 9.78
N ILE A 66 4.76 2.35 9.53
CA ILE A 66 6.00 2.88 10.08
C ILE A 66 5.76 3.20 11.55
N ASP A 67 6.45 2.48 12.43
CA ASP A 67 6.42 2.71 13.87
C ASP A 67 7.73 3.38 14.35
N PRO A 68 7.81 3.83 15.61
CA PRO A 68 9.03 4.42 16.16
C PRO A 68 10.25 3.47 16.13
N VAL A 69 10.03 2.15 16.17
CA VAL A 69 11.12 1.17 16.11
C VAL A 69 11.77 1.19 14.73
N GLN A 70 10.97 1.20 13.67
CA GLN A 70 11.45 1.26 12.28
C GLN A 70 12.19 2.56 11.99
N LEU A 71 11.69 3.69 12.51
CA LEU A 71 12.35 4.98 12.36
C LEU A 71 13.69 5.03 13.10
N ASN A 72 13.73 4.55 14.35
CA ASN A 72 14.98 4.48 15.11
C ASN A 72 16.00 3.55 14.46
N PHE A 73 15.54 2.41 13.92
CA PHE A 73 16.40 1.51 13.17
C PHE A 73 16.98 2.18 11.93
N LYS A 74 16.16 2.91 11.14
CA LYS A 74 16.67 3.65 9.97
C LYS A 74 17.73 4.68 10.37
N LYS A 75 17.55 5.41 11.48
CA LYS A 75 18.57 6.35 11.99
C LYS A 75 19.88 5.67 12.35
N GLN A 76 19.84 4.44 12.88
CA GLN A 76 21.04 3.68 13.23
C GLN A 76 21.81 3.19 12.00
N VAL A 77 21.09 2.73 10.97
CA VAL A 77 21.72 2.07 9.80
C VAL A 77 21.96 3.01 8.61
N ASP A 78 21.28 4.16 8.58
CA ASP A 78 21.38 5.16 7.53
C ASP A 78 21.46 6.59 8.12
N PRO A 79 22.51 6.90 8.91
CA PRO A 79 22.62 8.17 9.62
C PRO A 79 22.75 9.39 8.68
N TYR A 80 23.14 9.18 7.43
CA TYR A 80 23.27 10.22 6.41
C TYR A 80 22.11 10.25 5.41
N GLY A 81 21.10 9.39 5.57
CA GLY A 81 19.91 9.38 4.71
C GLY A 81 20.15 8.99 3.25
N LEU A 82 21.16 8.18 2.97
CA LEU A 82 21.56 7.80 1.61
C LEU A 82 20.80 6.57 1.09
N PHE A 83 20.16 5.79 1.98
CA PHE A 83 19.43 4.60 1.57
C PHE A 83 18.02 4.96 1.09
N ASN A 84 17.91 5.07 -0.23
CA ASN A 84 16.67 5.26 -0.97
C ASN A 84 15.86 6.46 -0.45
N PRO A 85 16.41 7.69 -0.55
CA PRO A 85 15.69 8.90 -0.17
C PRO A 85 14.37 9.03 -0.95
N GLY A 86 13.38 9.69 -0.38
CA GLY A 86 12.04 9.81 -0.97
C GLY A 86 11.08 8.66 -0.68
N LYS A 87 11.52 7.58 -0.01
CA LYS A 87 10.66 6.40 0.23
C LYS A 87 9.93 6.39 1.57
N MET A 88 10.48 7.06 2.58
CA MET A 88 9.95 7.04 3.95
C MET A 88 9.74 8.48 4.40
N ARG A 89 8.49 8.94 4.36
CA ARG A 89 8.11 10.32 4.70
C ARG A 89 8.58 10.69 6.11
N ALA A 90 8.35 9.80 7.08
CA ALA A 90 8.70 10.05 8.49
C ALA A 90 10.21 10.24 8.75
N PHE A 91 11.08 9.87 7.80
CA PHE A 91 12.52 10.11 7.91
C PHE A 91 12.95 11.44 7.30
N GLU A 92 12.27 11.90 6.24
CA GLU A 92 12.56 13.18 5.58
C GLU A 92 12.17 14.36 6.45
N ASP A 93 11.04 14.27 7.15
CA ASP A 93 10.53 15.33 8.05
C ASP A 93 11.51 15.68 9.20
N ILE A 94 12.52 14.85 9.45
CA ILE A 94 13.51 15.04 10.53
C ILE A 94 14.79 15.74 10.02
N GLN A 95 15.00 15.79 8.70
CA GLN A 95 16.22 16.33 8.08
C GLN A 95 16.07 17.82 7.68
N VAL A 96 14.91 18.43 7.91
CA VAL A 96 14.60 19.86 7.63
C VAL A 96 14.76 20.72 8.88
#